data_AF-A0A8T0GZ10-F1
#
_entry.id   AF-A0A8T0GZ10-F1
#
_cell.length_a   1.000
_cell.length_b   1.000
_cell.length_c   1.000
_cell.angle_alpha   90.00
_cell.angle_beta   90.00
_cell.angle_gamma   90.00
#
_symmetry.space_group_name_H-M   'P 1'
#
loop_
_entity.id
_entity.type
_entity.pdbx_description
1 polymer ?
#
loop_
_entity_poly.entity_id
_entity_poly.type
_entity_poly.pdbx_seq_one_letter_code
_entity_poly.pdbx_strand_id
1 'polypeptide(L)'
;MAMAMATPPPEDCGSTFIRDVLSQYPAQFADLLADAPRFRFQVLLSVPLPGVPKPRLARHGFRVDHEYFYPASAIKLCAAVAAVQKLDRIRSLFGINVNCITPVGLYSLFEGVEDDRSDPSNINQKQITVAHEIRKIFLVSDNQAFNRLFSFVGHRTINQAMWDLGMQSTRLHHRLSERRSGAENLYSEAIDINEADTVFTLPPKHSELILEDNSGLPGVRVGTGYIADDGQLVPQPMDFSKKNYMSTMDLQDLLIRLVRPDIKVETTGLELDAAMRVLLMEAMAQYPSQSANPKYDGTDYPDDYCKFFLPGLSRVRPKGALRIYNKIGRAYGFTIDNSYVFDIETGRSFFLTAVIYTNDNGVLNDDKYEYEYADRILADLAEVLGRALWQIPDSSAALSSPHDCTPSSLWPSRTKPPTISTFSESRTATQENEGSKLPAEDKSYPVEKMLPEPVVISSAEDHSLSRNQSPVQQITSNIVVPEEGSMGSPKEKQNNSGCSSILQLGADKPVQTDTTNLRTTAEQQSYTFALLPITQVSPSEVVSSPPCADTFKSIKPCYKYFLDE
;
A
#
# COMPACT_ATOMS: atom_id res chain seq x y z
N MET A 1 4.15 -28.66 13.60
CA MET A 1 3.57 -28.01 12.39
C MET A 1 2.11 -28.37 12.33
N ALA A 2 1.21 -27.42 12.63
CA ALA A 2 -0.17 -27.54 12.19
C ALA A 2 -0.24 -26.97 10.77
N MET A 3 -0.79 -27.72 9.82
CA MET A 3 -1.16 -27.14 8.53
C MET A 3 -2.23 -26.08 8.80
N ALA A 4 -1.95 -24.83 8.43
CA ALA A 4 -3.01 -23.84 8.31
C ALA A 4 -3.93 -24.32 7.18
N MET A 5 -5.08 -24.89 7.52
CA MET A 5 -6.10 -25.18 6.52
C MET A 5 -6.50 -23.85 5.90
N ALA A 6 -6.36 -23.74 4.58
CA ALA A 6 -6.85 -22.58 3.85
C ALA A 6 -8.30 -22.35 4.24
N THR A 7 -8.60 -21.16 4.76
CA THR A 7 -9.98 -20.74 5.03
C THR A 7 -10.77 -20.89 3.73
N PRO A 8 -11.94 -21.54 3.73
CA PRO A 8 -12.75 -21.63 2.52
C PRO A 8 -13.04 -20.21 2.00
N PRO A 9 -13.10 -20.00 0.67
CA PRO A 9 -13.40 -18.69 0.12
C PRO A 9 -14.75 -18.22 0.70
N PRO A 10 -14.85 -16.95 1.14
CA PRO A 10 -16.05 -16.45 1.79
C PRO A 10 -17.22 -16.47 0.81
N GLU A 11 -18.31 -17.19 1.14
CA GLU A 11 -19.55 -17.27 0.34
C GLU A 11 -20.15 -15.87 0.08
N ASP A 12 -19.79 -15.19 -1.02
CA ASP A 12 -20.30 -13.89 -1.53
C ASP A 12 -20.67 -12.80 -0.48
N CYS A 13 -20.06 -12.85 0.71
CA CYS A 13 -20.53 -12.18 1.93
C CYS A 13 -22.05 -12.36 2.22
N GLY A 14 -22.67 -13.42 1.68
CA GLY A 14 -24.08 -13.77 1.82
C GLY A 14 -25.07 -12.87 1.07
N SER A 15 -24.65 -12.03 0.10
CA SER A 15 -25.53 -11.00 -0.48
C SER A 15 -25.52 -10.95 -2.01
N THR A 16 -26.71 -11.00 -2.62
CA THR A 16 -26.92 -10.81 -4.07
C THR A 16 -26.80 -9.35 -4.53
N PHE A 17 -26.67 -8.38 -3.61
CA PHE A 17 -26.78 -6.94 -3.89
C PHE A 17 -25.99 -6.46 -5.12
N ILE A 18 -24.73 -6.88 -5.28
CA ILE A 18 -23.91 -6.47 -6.44
C ILE A 18 -24.52 -6.99 -7.75
N ARG A 19 -24.90 -8.27 -7.80
CA ARG A 19 -25.56 -8.87 -8.97
C ARG A 19 -26.88 -8.15 -9.26
N ASP A 20 -27.66 -7.82 -8.23
CA ASP A 20 -28.98 -7.20 -8.36
C ASP A 20 -28.89 -5.75 -8.86
N VAL A 21 -27.88 -4.98 -8.44
CA VAL A 21 -27.60 -3.64 -8.99
C VAL A 21 -27.13 -3.74 -10.44
N LEU A 22 -26.13 -4.56 -10.74
CA LEU A 22 -25.56 -4.66 -12.10
C LEU A 22 -26.59 -5.19 -13.12
N SER A 23 -27.50 -6.07 -12.71
CA SER A 23 -28.56 -6.61 -13.57
C SER A 23 -29.60 -5.56 -14.01
N GLN A 24 -29.67 -4.40 -13.34
CA GLN A 24 -30.53 -3.28 -13.76
C GLN A 24 -29.96 -2.48 -14.94
N TYR A 25 -28.67 -2.68 -15.27
CA TYR A 25 -27.97 -1.99 -16.36
C TYR A 25 -27.45 -3.00 -17.42
N PRO A 26 -28.33 -3.77 -18.08
CA PRO A 26 -27.92 -4.84 -18.98
C PRO A 26 -27.08 -4.35 -20.16
N ALA A 27 -27.28 -3.11 -20.62
CA ALA A 27 -26.48 -2.51 -21.69
C ALA A 27 -25.00 -2.29 -21.33
N GLN A 28 -24.67 -2.30 -20.03
CA GLN A 28 -23.29 -2.17 -19.52
C GLN A 28 -22.73 -3.53 -19.07
N PHE A 29 -23.54 -4.35 -18.40
CA PHE A 29 -23.03 -5.53 -17.67
C PHE A 29 -23.61 -6.89 -18.08
N ALA A 30 -24.56 -7.00 -19.01
CA ALA A 30 -25.17 -8.30 -19.33
C ALA A 30 -24.14 -9.34 -19.77
N ASP A 31 -23.27 -8.99 -20.73
CA ASP A 31 -22.22 -9.89 -21.23
C ASP A 31 -21.17 -10.20 -20.16
N LEU A 32 -20.79 -9.20 -19.35
CA LEU A 32 -19.85 -9.33 -18.23
C LEU A 32 -20.39 -10.26 -17.14
N LEU A 33 -21.68 -10.20 -16.82
CA LEU A 33 -22.33 -11.05 -15.83
C LEU A 33 -22.57 -12.47 -16.35
N ALA A 34 -22.82 -12.62 -17.65
CA ALA A 34 -23.01 -13.91 -18.31
C ALA A 34 -21.72 -14.74 -18.39
N ASP A 35 -20.58 -14.08 -18.64
CA ASP A 35 -19.25 -14.73 -18.73
C ASP A 35 -18.24 -14.17 -17.71
N ALA A 36 -18.72 -13.90 -16.49
CA ALA A 36 -17.88 -13.40 -15.39
C ALA A 36 -16.61 -14.24 -15.10
N PRO A 37 -16.60 -15.58 -15.28
CA PRO A 37 -15.37 -16.38 -15.14
C PRO A 37 -14.30 -16.08 -16.20
N ARG A 38 -14.65 -15.83 -17.47
CA ARG A 38 -13.69 -15.40 -18.50
C ARG A 38 -13.01 -14.10 -18.13
N PHE A 39 -13.81 -13.12 -17.72
CA PHE A 39 -13.33 -11.81 -17.28
C PHE A 39 -12.69 -11.82 -15.89
N ARG A 40 -12.68 -12.96 -15.18
CA ARG A 40 -12.29 -13.08 -13.76
C ARG A 40 -12.87 -11.94 -12.92
N PHE A 41 -14.12 -11.58 -13.20
CA PHE A 41 -14.73 -10.36 -12.68
C PHE A 41 -15.14 -10.57 -11.22
N GLN A 42 -14.48 -9.84 -10.32
CA GLN A 42 -14.70 -9.92 -8.88
C GLN A 42 -14.96 -8.52 -8.33
N VAL A 43 -15.93 -8.40 -7.41
CA VAL A 43 -16.28 -7.13 -6.77
C VAL A 43 -16.51 -7.36 -5.28
N LEU A 44 -15.86 -6.55 -4.46
CA LEU A 44 -16.06 -6.49 -3.02
C LEU A 44 -16.43 -5.05 -2.64
N LEU A 45 -17.68 -4.85 -2.23
CA LEU A 45 -18.18 -3.58 -1.69
C LEU A 45 -18.32 -3.69 -0.18
N SER A 46 -17.83 -2.70 0.56
CA SER A 46 -17.99 -2.63 2.02
C SER A 46 -18.46 -1.26 2.50
N VAL A 47 -19.48 -1.26 3.36
CA VAL A 47 -20.23 -0.07 3.77
C VAL A 47 -20.09 0.14 5.29
N PRO A 48 -19.47 1.23 5.77
CA PRO A 48 -19.29 1.52 7.20
C PRO A 48 -20.60 1.93 7.90
N LEU A 49 -21.29 0.98 8.52
CA LEU A 49 -22.54 1.24 9.25
C LEU A 49 -22.27 1.78 10.66
N PRO A 50 -23.06 2.77 11.13
CA PRO A 50 -23.06 3.19 12.53
C PRO A 50 -23.18 2.01 13.50
N GLY A 51 -22.39 2.05 14.56
CA GLY A 51 -22.35 1.02 15.59
C GLY A 51 -21.78 1.59 16.90
N VAL A 52 -22.15 0.98 18.01
CA VAL A 52 -21.69 1.32 19.36
C VAL A 52 -20.96 0.09 19.93
N PRO A 53 -19.74 0.21 20.48
CA PRO A 53 -18.95 1.44 20.66
C PRO A 53 -18.18 1.91 19.40
N LYS A 54 -18.14 1.10 18.33
CA LYS A 54 -17.42 1.39 17.08
C LYS A 54 -18.30 1.08 15.86
N PRO A 55 -18.11 1.76 14.71
CA PRO A 55 -18.75 1.39 13.46
C PRO A 55 -18.44 -0.05 13.04
N ARG A 56 -19.40 -0.67 12.36
CA ARG A 56 -19.29 -2.02 11.80
C ARG A 56 -19.28 -1.98 10.28
N LEU A 57 -18.78 -3.02 9.65
CA LEU A 57 -18.75 -3.14 8.20
C LEU A 57 -19.87 -4.07 7.71
N ALA A 58 -20.66 -3.63 6.73
CA ALA A 58 -21.49 -4.52 5.93
C ALA A 58 -20.79 -4.78 4.59
N ARG A 59 -20.57 -6.05 4.23
CA ARG A 59 -19.90 -6.43 2.98
C ARG A 59 -20.89 -7.05 2.00
N HIS A 60 -20.68 -6.81 0.72
CA HIS A 60 -21.43 -7.39 -0.40
C HIS A 60 -20.42 -7.86 -1.44
N GLY A 61 -20.44 -9.15 -1.77
CA GLY A 61 -19.51 -9.77 -2.70
C GLY A 61 -20.15 -10.13 -4.04
N PHE A 62 -19.30 -10.22 -5.07
CA PHE A 62 -19.57 -10.97 -6.28
C PHE A 62 -18.27 -11.66 -6.69
N ARG A 63 -18.25 -13.00 -6.59
CA ARG A 63 -17.09 -13.85 -6.95
C ARG A 63 -15.80 -13.51 -6.19
N VAL A 64 -15.93 -12.95 -4.99
CA VAL A 64 -14.83 -12.51 -4.13
C VAL A 64 -13.86 -13.66 -3.88
N ASP A 65 -12.60 -13.50 -4.30
CA ASP A 65 -11.51 -14.47 -4.13
C ASP A 65 -11.80 -15.86 -4.75
N HIS A 66 -12.73 -15.93 -5.72
CA HIS A 66 -13.15 -17.18 -6.36
C HIS A 66 -12.08 -17.76 -7.31
N GLU A 67 -11.23 -16.90 -7.90
CA GLU A 67 -10.01 -17.32 -8.58
C GLU A 67 -8.85 -16.35 -8.39
N TYR A 68 -7.64 -16.86 -8.65
CA TYR A 68 -6.42 -16.06 -8.71
C TYR A 68 -6.54 -14.90 -9.70
N PHE A 69 -6.06 -13.74 -9.27
CA PHE A 69 -5.74 -12.61 -10.12
C PHE A 69 -4.33 -12.13 -9.78
N TYR A 70 -3.66 -11.49 -10.74
CA TYR A 70 -2.39 -10.85 -10.46
C TYR A 70 -2.63 -9.43 -9.95
N PRO A 71 -2.32 -9.09 -8.68
CA PRO A 71 -2.62 -7.78 -8.10
C PRO A 71 -1.81 -6.63 -8.71
N ALA A 72 -0.74 -6.93 -9.47
CA ALA A 72 0.11 -5.96 -10.12
C ALA A 72 0.54 -4.82 -9.15
N SER A 73 0.31 -3.57 -9.51
CA SER A 73 0.64 -2.40 -8.68
C SER A 73 -0.24 -2.20 -7.44
N ALA A 74 -1.31 -2.97 -7.21
CA ALA A 74 -2.09 -2.86 -5.97
C ALA A 74 -1.23 -3.23 -4.73
N ILE A 75 -0.29 -4.16 -4.91
CA ILE A 75 0.64 -4.63 -3.87
C ILE A 75 1.61 -3.55 -3.36
N LYS A 76 1.71 -2.40 -4.04
CA LYS A 76 2.58 -1.29 -3.63
C LYS A 76 2.17 -0.66 -2.31
N LEU A 77 0.88 -0.76 -1.95
CA LEU A 77 0.37 -0.35 -0.64
C LEU A 77 1.10 -1.08 0.50
N CYS A 78 1.40 -2.38 0.35
CA CYS A 78 2.10 -3.18 1.36
C CYS A 78 3.51 -2.65 1.62
N ALA A 79 4.28 -2.33 0.58
CA ALA A 79 5.62 -1.77 0.72
C ALA A 79 5.60 -0.34 1.30
N ALA A 80 4.62 0.49 0.91
CA ALA A 80 4.45 1.83 1.47
C ALA A 80 4.15 1.80 2.98
N VAL A 81 3.23 0.94 3.43
CA VAL A 81 2.91 0.74 4.86
C VAL A 81 4.11 0.17 5.61
N ALA A 82 4.76 -0.87 5.08
CA ALA A 82 5.91 -1.47 5.75
C ALA A 82 7.14 -0.55 5.81
N ALA A 83 7.30 0.39 4.87
CA ALA A 83 8.38 1.39 4.87
C ALA A 83 8.23 2.39 6.01
N VAL A 84 7.02 2.91 6.28
CA VAL A 84 6.79 3.82 7.41
C VAL A 84 6.93 3.08 8.75
N GLN A 85 6.43 1.84 8.86
CA GLN A 85 6.66 1.00 10.04
C GLN A 85 8.15 0.72 10.28
N LYS A 86 8.94 0.52 9.22
CA LYS A 86 10.39 0.32 9.36
C LYS A 86 11.11 1.56 9.84
N LEU A 87 10.75 2.76 9.35
CA LEU A 87 11.30 4.02 9.86
C LEU A 87 11.02 4.20 11.35
N ASP A 88 9.78 3.94 11.78
CA ASP A 88 9.41 4.05 13.19
C ASP A 88 10.15 3.02 14.08
N ARG A 89 10.32 1.78 13.60
CA ARG A 89 11.16 0.78 14.28
C ARG A 89 12.63 1.21 14.35
N ILE A 90 13.18 1.85 13.32
CA ILE A 90 14.57 2.35 13.34
C ILE A 90 14.72 3.48 14.37
N ARG A 91 13.80 4.44 14.36
CA ARG A 91 13.69 5.52 15.34
C ARG A 91 13.66 4.98 16.78
N SER A 92 12.79 4.00 17.02
CA SER A 92 12.53 3.46 18.36
C SER A 92 13.60 2.49 18.88
N LEU A 93 14.20 1.66 18.03
CA LEU A 93 15.18 0.64 18.45
C LEU A 93 16.62 1.15 18.52
N PHE A 94 17.00 2.09 17.64
CA PHE A 94 18.38 2.60 17.57
C PHE A 94 18.52 4.03 18.12
N GLY A 95 17.42 4.69 18.48
CA GLY A 95 17.44 6.08 18.97
C GLY A 95 17.84 7.11 17.92
N ILE A 96 17.84 6.74 16.63
CA ILE A 96 18.27 7.61 15.53
C ILE A 96 17.10 8.52 15.15
N ASN A 97 17.36 9.82 15.06
CA ASN A 97 16.36 10.80 14.65
C ASN A 97 16.09 10.73 13.13
N VAL A 98 15.24 9.79 12.72
CA VAL A 98 14.82 9.57 11.33
C VAL A 98 13.32 9.79 11.15
N ASN A 99 12.94 10.23 9.95
CA ASN A 99 11.55 10.43 9.53
C ASN A 99 11.40 10.19 8.02
N CYS A 100 10.19 10.36 7.47
CA CYS A 100 9.93 10.05 6.06
C CYS A 100 10.61 10.97 5.03
N ILE A 101 11.17 12.12 5.44
CA ILE A 101 11.98 13.00 4.56
C ILE A 101 13.49 12.85 4.77
N THR A 102 13.92 11.90 5.61
CA THR A 102 15.34 11.55 5.76
C THR A 102 15.86 10.90 4.47
N PRO A 103 16.98 11.37 3.90
CA PRO A 103 17.61 10.76 2.73
C PRO A 103 18.01 9.31 2.98
N VAL A 104 17.82 8.47 1.96
CA VAL A 104 18.35 7.10 1.92
C VAL A 104 19.15 6.87 0.63
N GLY A 105 20.28 6.18 0.73
CA GLY A 105 21.09 5.75 -0.41
C GLY A 105 21.13 4.23 -0.49
N LEU A 106 20.87 3.65 -1.66
CA LEU A 106 20.87 2.20 -1.87
C LEU A 106 22.16 1.77 -2.55
N TYR A 107 22.91 0.87 -1.94
CA TYR A 107 24.08 0.28 -2.58
C TYR A 107 23.68 -0.71 -3.66
N SER A 108 24.40 -0.71 -4.78
CA SER A 108 24.18 -1.72 -5.82
C SER A 108 24.46 -3.14 -5.31
N LEU A 109 23.53 -4.06 -5.56
CA LEU A 109 23.71 -5.51 -5.34
C LEU A 109 24.42 -6.21 -6.51
N PHE A 110 24.60 -5.53 -7.65
CA PHE A 110 24.94 -6.16 -8.93
C PHE A 110 26.12 -5.48 -9.61
N GLU A 111 27.06 -6.29 -10.12
CA GLU A 111 28.27 -5.80 -10.77
C GLU A 111 27.94 -4.94 -12.00
N GLY A 112 28.59 -3.78 -12.12
CA GLY A 112 28.38 -2.83 -13.22
C GLY A 112 27.15 -1.92 -13.10
N VAL A 113 26.39 -1.98 -11.99
CA VAL A 113 25.31 -1.04 -11.67
C VAL A 113 25.77 -0.07 -10.59
N GLU A 114 25.50 1.23 -10.77
CA GLU A 114 25.83 2.29 -9.81
C GLU A 114 24.88 2.30 -8.59
N ASP A 115 25.34 2.85 -7.46
CA ASP A 115 24.51 3.06 -6.26
C ASP A 115 23.35 4.03 -6.56
N ASP A 116 22.15 3.68 -6.12
CA ASP A 116 20.95 4.51 -6.31
C ASP A 116 20.78 5.47 -5.12
N ARG A 117 21.31 6.69 -5.29
CA ARG A 117 21.44 7.72 -4.22
C ARG A 117 20.63 8.99 -4.46
N SER A 118 20.10 9.18 -5.67
CA SER A 118 19.43 10.43 -6.04
C SER A 118 18.09 10.20 -6.73
N ASP A 119 17.20 11.18 -6.59
CA ASP A 119 15.99 11.28 -7.39
C ASP A 119 15.79 12.73 -7.86
N PRO A 120 16.13 13.04 -9.12
CA PRO A 120 15.94 14.37 -9.68
C PRO A 120 14.48 14.86 -9.67
N SER A 121 13.50 13.94 -9.64
CA SER A 121 12.08 14.27 -9.53
C SER A 121 11.69 14.77 -8.13
N ASN A 122 12.50 14.50 -7.10
CA ASN A 122 12.41 15.17 -5.80
C ASN A 122 12.94 16.59 -5.94
N ILE A 123 12.11 17.52 -6.40
CA ILE A 123 12.55 18.88 -6.70
C ILE A 123 13.07 19.64 -5.47
N ASN A 124 12.66 19.23 -4.26
CA ASN A 124 13.03 19.90 -3.00
C ASN A 124 14.41 19.48 -2.47
N GLN A 125 14.81 18.21 -2.62
CA GLN A 125 16.04 17.66 -2.02
C GLN A 125 16.98 16.96 -3.02
N LYS A 126 16.47 16.55 -4.20
CA LYS A 126 17.17 15.71 -5.20
C LYS A 126 17.62 14.33 -4.70
N GLN A 127 17.21 13.93 -3.51
CA GLN A 127 17.53 12.66 -2.85
C GLN A 127 16.31 11.75 -2.76
N ILE A 128 16.56 10.45 -2.61
CA ILE A 128 15.53 9.44 -2.35
C ILE A 128 15.06 9.58 -0.90
N THR A 129 13.74 9.65 -0.71
CA THR A 129 13.13 9.62 0.64
C THR A 129 11.85 8.80 0.62
N VAL A 130 11.50 8.19 1.75
CA VAL A 130 10.28 7.36 1.86
C VAL A 130 9.02 8.16 1.52
N ALA A 131 8.95 9.44 1.91
CA ALA A 131 7.84 10.32 1.55
C ALA A 131 7.76 10.63 0.05
N HIS A 132 8.90 10.71 -0.63
CA HIS A 132 8.93 10.95 -2.08
C HIS A 132 8.46 9.71 -2.86
N GLU A 133 8.98 8.54 -2.50
CA GLU A 133 8.58 7.29 -3.16
C GLU A 133 7.11 6.93 -2.87
N ILE A 134 6.59 7.22 -1.67
CA ILE A 134 5.16 7.11 -1.36
C ILE A 134 4.31 7.95 -2.31
N ARG A 135 4.68 9.22 -2.56
CA ARG A 135 3.96 10.07 -3.52
C ARG A 135 3.97 9.49 -4.92
N LYS A 136 5.15 9.09 -5.43
CA LYS A 136 5.30 8.46 -6.75
C LYS A 136 4.50 7.15 -6.89
N ILE A 137 4.41 6.35 -5.83
CA ILE A 137 3.61 5.11 -5.79
C ILE A 137 2.11 5.37 -5.92
N PHE A 138 1.57 6.39 -5.25
CA PHE A 138 0.12 6.62 -5.26
C PHE A 138 -0.37 7.52 -6.40
N LEU A 139 0.42 8.52 -6.81
CA LEU A 139 0.03 9.47 -7.86
C LEU A 139 0.14 8.87 -9.26
N VAL A 140 1.25 8.20 -9.57
CA VAL A 140 1.54 7.69 -10.93
C VAL A 140 1.96 6.21 -10.94
N SER A 141 1.82 5.50 -9.82
CA SER A 141 2.13 4.07 -9.73
C SER A 141 3.53 3.70 -10.21
N ASP A 142 4.54 4.50 -9.84
CA ASP A 142 5.94 4.32 -10.21
C ASP A 142 6.52 2.98 -9.73
N ASN A 143 7.24 2.26 -10.60
CA ASN A 143 7.84 0.95 -10.29
C ASN A 143 9.20 1.05 -9.59
N GLN A 144 10.05 2.02 -9.94
CA GLN A 144 11.34 2.23 -9.26
C GLN A 144 11.10 2.65 -7.81
N ALA A 145 10.12 3.50 -7.56
CA ALA A 145 9.67 3.89 -6.22
C ALA A 145 9.29 2.68 -5.36
N PHE A 146 8.50 1.76 -5.93
CA PHE A 146 8.16 0.51 -5.26
C PHE A 146 9.39 -0.37 -5.03
N ASN A 147 10.27 -0.53 -6.03
CA ASN A 147 11.46 -1.37 -5.90
C ASN A 147 12.42 -0.80 -4.83
N ARG A 148 12.63 0.52 -4.78
CA ARG A 148 13.38 1.21 -3.73
C ARG A 148 12.78 0.96 -2.34
N LEU A 149 11.45 1.05 -2.17
CA LEU A 149 10.81 0.71 -0.89
C LEU A 149 10.86 -0.79 -0.58
N PHE A 150 10.78 -1.66 -1.59
CA PHE A 150 10.92 -3.11 -1.44
C PHE A 150 12.31 -3.47 -0.91
N SER A 151 13.35 -2.92 -1.53
CA SER A 151 14.75 -3.02 -1.12
C SER A 151 14.99 -2.40 0.25
N PHE A 152 14.48 -1.18 0.50
CA PHE A 152 14.58 -0.51 1.79
C PHE A 152 13.98 -1.33 2.92
N VAL A 153 12.82 -1.97 2.74
CA VAL A 153 12.18 -2.77 3.80
C VAL A 153 12.80 -4.16 3.90
N GLY A 154 12.87 -4.86 2.77
CA GLY A 154 13.38 -6.22 2.59
C GLY A 154 12.29 -7.28 2.48
N HIS A 155 12.45 -8.22 1.53
CA HIS A 155 11.45 -9.25 1.15
C HIS A 155 10.76 -9.93 2.34
N ARG A 156 11.53 -10.48 3.29
CA ARG A 156 10.99 -11.14 4.49
C ARG A 156 10.11 -10.19 5.31
N THR A 157 10.58 -8.97 5.54
CA THR A 157 9.96 -8.00 6.46
C THR A 157 8.65 -7.45 5.91
N ILE A 158 8.51 -7.23 4.60
CA ILE A 158 7.23 -6.76 4.02
C ILE A 158 6.15 -7.83 4.16
N ASN A 159 6.48 -9.08 3.80
CA ASN A 159 5.54 -10.20 3.93
C ASN A 159 5.09 -10.39 5.38
N GLN A 160 6.05 -10.45 6.33
CA GLN A 160 5.74 -10.56 7.76
C GLN A 160 4.89 -9.39 8.28
N ALA A 161 5.20 -8.14 7.91
CA ALA A 161 4.41 -6.98 8.33
C ALA A 161 2.94 -7.07 7.88
N MET A 162 2.67 -7.64 6.70
CA MET A 162 1.29 -7.83 6.23
C MET A 162 0.59 -8.97 6.98
N TRP A 163 1.29 -10.08 7.27
CA TRP A 163 0.75 -11.19 8.06
C TRP A 163 0.52 -10.83 9.53
N ASP A 164 1.37 -10.00 10.13
CA ASP A 164 1.22 -9.46 11.49
C ASP A 164 -0.03 -8.55 11.60
N LEU A 165 -0.44 -7.94 10.48
CA LEU A 165 -1.70 -7.21 10.31
C LEU A 165 -2.87 -8.12 9.93
N GLY A 166 -2.68 -9.44 9.86
CA GLY A 166 -3.72 -10.41 9.53
C GLY A 166 -3.96 -10.66 8.03
N MET A 167 -3.17 -10.05 7.12
CA MET A 167 -3.35 -10.15 5.67
C MET A 167 -2.70 -11.45 5.13
N GLN A 168 -3.21 -12.60 5.58
CA GLN A 168 -2.56 -13.91 5.44
C GLN A 168 -2.38 -14.40 3.99
N SER A 169 -3.15 -13.88 3.03
CA SER A 169 -3.00 -14.22 1.61
C SER A 169 -1.76 -13.58 0.96
N THR A 170 -1.15 -12.58 1.60
CA THR A 170 -0.03 -11.82 1.01
C THR A 170 1.13 -12.74 0.64
N ARG A 171 1.58 -12.67 -0.61
CA ARG A 171 2.80 -13.28 -1.14
C ARG A 171 3.53 -12.24 -2.02
N LEU A 172 4.53 -11.58 -1.46
CA LEU A 172 5.40 -10.63 -2.18
C LEU A 172 6.70 -11.34 -2.54
N HIS A 173 6.69 -12.03 -3.70
CA HIS A 173 7.82 -12.79 -4.23
C HIS A 173 8.87 -11.91 -4.93
N HIS A 174 8.47 -10.82 -5.59
CA HIS A 174 9.37 -10.12 -6.52
C HIS A 174 9.13 -8.61 -6.68
N ARG A 175 10.19 -7.90 -7.08
CA ARG A 175 10.20 -6.50 -7.55
C ARG A 175 9.35 -6.33 -8.83
N LEU A 176 8.84 -5.13 -9.11
CA LEU A 176 7.96 -4.86 -10.26
C LEU A 176 8.74 -4.28 -11.45
N SER A 177 8.38 -4.73 -12.66
CA SER A 177 9.01 -4.34 -13.93
C SER A 177 10.54 -4.46 -13.99
N GLU A 178 11.12 -5.36 -13.19
CA GLU A 178 12.55 -5.63 -13.14
C GLU A 178 12.80 -7.12 -13.40
N ARG A 179 13.64 -7.45 -14.38
CA ARG A 179 13.99 -8.85 -14.70
C ARG A 179 14.96 -9.39 -13.64
N ARG A 180 14.42 -10.15 -12.68
CA ARG A 180 15.16 -10.80 -11.61
C ARG A 180 14.71 -12.24 -11.43
N SER A 181 15.65 -13.15 -11.22
CA SER A 181 15.38 -14.51 -10.79
C SER A 181 14.71 -14.54 -9.41
N GLY A 182 14.10 -15.67 -9.06
CA GLY A 182 13.53 -15.86 -7.72
C GLY A 182 14.57 -15.72 -6.61
N ALA A 183 15.83 -16.12 -6.86
CA ALA A 183 16.92 -15.99 -5.90
C ALA A 183 17.35 -14.52 -5.69
N GLU A 184 17.49 -13.73 -6.75
CA GLU A 184 17.84 -12.30 -6.64
C GLU A 184 16.80 -11.48 -5.87
N ASN A 185 15.52 -11.84 -5.98
CA ASN A 185 14.45 -11.17 -5.22
C ASN A 185 14.50 -11.44 -3.70
N LEU A 186 15.26 -12.44 -3.25
CA LEU A 186 15.52 -12.67 -1.83
C LEU A 186 16.59 -11.72 -1.25
N TYR A 187 17.37 -11.05 -2.10
CA TYR A 187 18.39 -10.10 -1.67
C TYR A 187 17.84 -8.68 -1.53
N SER A 188 18.33 -7.98 -0.52
CA SER A 188 18.08 -6.56 -0.27
C SER A 188 19.41 -5.84 -0.04
N GLU A 189 19.50 -4.69 -0.69
CA GLU A 189 20.60 -3.75 -0.77
C GLU A 189 21.06 -3.34 0.63
N ALA A 190 22.34 -2.98 0.77
CA ALA A 190 22.74 -2.16 1.90
C ALA A 190 22.10 -0.77 1.74
N ILE A 191 21.72 -0.12 2.85
CA ILE A 191 21.04 1.18 2.80
C ILE A 191 21.73 2.16 3.75
N ASP A 192 22.27 3.25 3.23
CA ASP A 192 22.66 4.41 4.03
C ASP A 192 21.42 5.19 4.45
N ILE A 193 21.34 5.57 5.72
CA ILE A 193 20.27 6.43 6.25
C ILE A 193 20.89 7.72 6.78
N ASN A 194 20.30 8.85 6.38
CA ASN A 194 20.82 10.20 6.62
C ASN A 194 22.19 10.42 5.95
N GLU A 195 22.21 10.25 4.62
CA GLU A 195 23.39 10.22 3.74
C GLU A 195 24.34 11.43 3.88
N ALA A 196 23.86 12.61 4.30
CA ALA A 196 24.70 13.81 4.40
C ALA A 196 25.85 13.71 5.42
N ASP A 197 25.68 12.89 6.46
CA ASP A 197 26.68 12.65 7.53
C ASP A 197 26.88 11.14 7.82
N THR A 198 26.32 10.24 6.97
CA THR A 198 26.14 8.79 7.15
C THR A 198 26.18 8.31 8.61
N VAL A 199 25.10 8.61 9.35
CA VAL A 199 24.97 8.24 10.77
C VAL A 199 24.78 6.73 10.95
N PHE A 200 24.20 6.05 9.95
CA PHE A 200 23.81 4.64 10.09
C PHE A 200 23.60 3.96 8.73
N THR A 201 24.24 2.82 8.52
CA THR A 201 24.05 1.95 7.35
C THR A 201 23.37 0.65 7.78
N LEU A 202 22.24 0.32 7.15
CA LEU A 202 21.65 -1.02 7.21
C LEU A 202 22.50 -1.97 6.35
N PRO A 203 23.00 -3.09 6.90
CA PRO A 203 23.74 -4.07 6.11
C PRO A 203 22.82 -4.76 5.09
N PRO A 204 23.39 -5.29 3.99
CA PRO A 204 22.63 -6.03 3.00
C PRO A 204 22.03 -7.29 3.63
N LYS A 205 20.89 -7.76 3.11
CA LYS A 205 20.14 -8.89 3.69
C LYS A 205 19.79 -9.93 2.64
N HIS A 206 19.88 -11.19 3.03
CA HIS A 206 19.31 -12.31 2.29
C HIS A 206 18.08 -12.86 3.05
N SER A 207 17.00 -13.11 2.32
CA SER A 207 15.74 -13.59 2.88
C SER A 207 15.64 -15.12 2.82
N GLU A 208 15.81 -15.77 3.95
CA GLU A 208 15.48 -17.20 4.13
C GLU A 208 13.96 -17.48 4.25
N LEU A 209 13.10 -16.51 3.90
CA LEU A 209 11.64 -16.71 3.93
C LEU A 209 11.21 -17.53 2.70
N ILE A 210 10.84 -18.78 2.94
CA ILE A 210 10.15 -19.61 1.95
C ILE A 210 8.67 -19.19 1.95
N LEU A 211 8.23 -18.59 0.84
CA LEU A 211 6.81 -18.35 0.58
C LEU A 211 6.19 -19.62 0.03
N GLU A 212 5.01 -19.99 0.54
CA GLU A 212 4.09 -20.89 -0.15
C GLU A 212 3.74 -20.26 -1.51
N ASP A 213 3.82 -21.04 -2.58
CA ASP A 213 3.49 -20.57 -3.92
C ASP A 213 1.97 -20.61 -4.17
N ASN A 214 1.51 -19.88 -5.18
CA ASN A 214 0.09 -19.75 -5.46
C ASN A 214 -0.53 -21.04 -6.03
N SER A 215 0.20 -22.14 -6.26
CA SER A 215 -0.27 -23.28 -7.08
C SER A 215 -1.56 -23.96 -6.58
N GLY A 216 -1.88 -23.83 -5.30
CA GLY A 216 -3.15 -24.30 -4.72
C GLY A 216 -4.38 -23.46 -5.08
N LEU A 217 -4.21 -22.27 -5.66
CA LEU A 217 -5.32 -21.37 -6.01
C LEU A 217 -5.91 -21.69 -7.40
N PRO A 218 -7.24 -21.64 -7.57
CA PRO A 218 -7.86 -21.81 -8.87
C PRO A 218 -7.43 -20.70 -9.85
N GLY A 219 -7.18 -21.05 -11.11
CA GLY A 219 -6.89 -20.08 -12.18
C GLY A 219 -5.44 -19.57 -12.28
N VAL A 220 -4.49 -20.12 -11.53
CA VAL A 220 -3.07 -19.66 -11.49
C VAL A 220 -2.30 -19.85 -12.80
N ARG A 221 -2.77 -20.74 -13.68
CA ARG A 221 -2.30 -20.81 -15.07
C ARG A 221 -3.19 -19.87 -15.90
N VAL A 222 -2.59 -18.87 -16.54
CA VAL A 222 -3.29 -17.74 -17.18
C VAL A 222 -3.03 -17.73 -18.69
N GLY A 223 -4.04 -17.40 -19.47
CA GLY A 223 -3.97 -17.35 -20.94
C GLY A 223 -3.86 -18.73 -21.61
N THR A 224 -3.60 -18.70 -22.92
CA THR A 224 -3.36 -19.86 -23.79
C THR A 224 -1.92 -19.91 -24.31
N GLY A 225 -1.22 -18.77 -24.30
CA GLY A 225 0.19 -18.64 -24.66
C GLY A 225 0.84 -17.42 -24.02
N TYR A 226 2.15 -17.25 -24.19
CA TYR A 226 2.85 -16.01 -23.81
C TYR A 226 4.13 -15.79 -24.61
N ILE A 227 4.54 -14.53 -24.75
CA ILE A 227 5.85 -14.16 -25.29
C ILE A 227 6.89 -14.32 -24.16
N ALA A 228 7.92 -15.12 -24.40
CA ALA A 228 9.05 -15.32 -23.49
C ALA A 228 10.08 -14.18 -23.61
N ASP A 229 11.07 -14.15 -22.71
CA ASP A 229 12.07 -13.08 -22.66
C ASP A 229 12.98 -13.00 -23.91
N ASP A 230 13.06 -14.07 -24.69
CA ASP A 230 13.74 -14.16 -25.99
C ASP A 230 12.86 -13.73 -27.19
N GLY A 231 11.62 -13.31 -26.91
CA GLY A 231 10.64 -12.89 -27.92
C GLY A 231 9.85 -14.04 -28.57
N GLN A 232 10.08 -15.30 -28.18
CA GLN A 232 9.35 -16.44 -28.77
C GLN A 232 7.98 -16.65 -28.12
N LEU A 233 7.00 -17.05 -28.93
CA LEU A 233 5.69 -17.48 -28.42
C LEU A 233 5.80 -18.89 -27.83
N VAL A 234 5.51 -19.00 -26.53
CA VAL A 234 5.32 -20.28 -25.85
C VAL A 234 3.82 -20.62 -25.87
N PRO A 235 3.39 -21.68 -26.59
CA PRO A 235 1.97 -21.99 -26.80
C PRO A 235 1.37 -22.80 -25.63
N GLN A 236 1.49 -22.27 -24.41
CA GLN A 236 0.86 -22.82 -23.21
C GLN A 236 0.52 -21.70 -22.22
N PRO A 237 -0.45 -21.89 -21.31
CA PRO A 237 -0.77 -20.93 -20.26
C PRO A 237 0.45 -20.52 -19.44
N MET A 238 0.64 -19.23 -19.17
CA MET A 238 1.72 -18.71 -18.34
C MET A 238 1.52 -19.12 -16.87
N ASP A 239 2.63 -19.34 -16.15
CA ASP A 239 2.60 -19.77 -14.75
C ASP A 239 2.71 -18.58 -13.77
N PHE A 240 1.68 -18.38 -12.93
CA PHE A 240 1.67 -17.35 -11.89
C PHE A 240 1.89 -17.91 -10.47
N SER A 241 2.29 -19.17 -10.31
CA SER A 241 2.57 -19.79 -9.00
C SER A 241 3.54 -18.95 -8.16
N LYS A 242 4.60 -18.40 -8.77
CA LYS A 242 5.64 -17.60 -8.09
C LYS A 242 5.53 -16.09 -8.34
N LYS A 243 4.36 -15.62 -8.78
CA LYS A 243 4.07 -14.19 -8.97
C LYS A 243 3.48 -13.60 -7.69
N ASN A 244 3.63 -12.29 -7.50
CA ASN A 244 3.03 -11.59 -6.36
C ASN A 244 1.51 -11.88 -6.25
N TYR A 245 1.00 -11.99 -5.02
CA TYR A 245 -0.40 -12.24 -4.72
C TYR A 245 -0.85 -11.55 -3.42
N MET A 246 -2.11 -11.17 -3.38
CA MET A 246 -2.88 -10.73 -2.21
C MET A 246 -4.35 -10.77 -2.63
N SER A 247 -5.23 -11.27 -1.77
CA SER A 247 -6.65 -11.44 -2.08
C SER A 247 -7.38 -10.09 -2.12
N THR A 248 -8.57 -10.05 -2.73
CA THR A 248 -9.43 -8.85 -2.74
C THR A 248 -9.87 -8.47 -1.33
N MET A 249 -10.13 -9.46 -0.46
CA MET A 249 -10.43 -9.24 0.96
C MET A 249 -9.26 -8.57 1.68
N ASP A 250 -8.05 -9.12 1.57
CA ASP A 250 -6.85 -8.57 2.24
C ASP A 250 -6.45 -7.19 1.70
N LEU A 251 -6.55 -6.96 0.39
CA LEU A 251 -6.34 -5.64 -0.21
C LEU A 251 -7.28 -4.59 0.40
N GLN A 252 -8.57 -4.92 0.54
CA GLN A 252 -9.55 -4.01 1.12
C GLN A 252 -9.33 -3.83 2.63
N ASP A 253 -8.95 -4.88 3.35
CA ASP A 253 -8.76 -4.82 4.80
C ASP A 253 -7.54 -4.00 5.19
N LEU A 254 -6.43 -4.11 4.45
CA LEU A 254 -5.28 -3.23 4.61
C LEU A 254 -5.66 -1.76 4.38
N LEU A 255 -6.52 -1.49 3.38
CA LEU A 255 -7.04 -0.15 3.12
C LEU A 255 -7.93 0.35 4.26
N ILE A 256 -8.87 -0.46 4.75
CA ILE A 256 -9.74 -0.16 5.91
C ILE A 256 -8.89 0.21 7.12
N ARG A 257 -7.88 -0.61 7.44
CA ARG A 257 -6.94 -0.40 8.55
C ARG A 257 -6.21 0.94 8.47
N LEU A 258 -5.86 1.36 7.26
CA LEU A 258 -5.18 2.63 7.03
C LEU A 258 -6.15 3.83 7.13
N VAL A 259 -7.26 3.82 6.40
CA VAL A 259 -8.12 5.01 6.27
C VAL A 259 -9.22 5.11 7.35
N ARG A 260 -9.61 4.00 7.97
CA ARG A 260 -10.69 3.90 8.98
C ARG A 260 -10.36 2.93 10.14
N PRO A 261 -9.31 3.21 10.95
CA PRO A 261 -8.93 2.39 12.12
C PRO A 261 -9.97 2.43 13.26
N ASP A 262 -10.98 3.30 13.16
CA ASP A 262 -12.15 3.33 14.03
C ASP A 262 -13.09 2.12 13.79
N ILE A 263 -13.13 1.56 12.57
CA ILE A 263 -13.97 0.41 12.22
C ILE A 263 -13.40 -0.85 12.91
N LYS A 264 -14.26 -1.61 13.59
CA LYS A 264 -13.84 -2.89 14.19
C LYS A 264 -13.62 -3.94 13.09
N VAL A 265 -12.40 -4.46 13.02
CA VAL A 265 -12.00 -5.65 12.25
C VAL A 265 -11.46 -6.71 13.20
N GLU A 266 -11.54 -7.99 12.82
CA GLU A 266 -11.26 -9.17 13.69
C GLU A 266 -9.76 -9.41 13.99
N THR A 267 -8.88 -8.47 13.63
CA THR A 267 -7.42 -8.61 13.65
C THR A 267 -6.78 -7.36 14.32
N THR A 268 -5.55 -7.50 14.83
CA THR A 268 -4.73 -6.46 15.49
C THR A 268 -4.74 -5.10 14.77
N GLY A 269 -4.54 -3.99 15.48
CA GLY A 269 -4.54 -2.65 14.86
C GLY A 269 -3.33 -2.39 13.94
N LEU A 270 -3.51 -1.53 12.93
CA LEU A 270 -2.38 -0.92 12.22
C LEU A 270 -1.86 0.26 13.07
N GLU A 271 -0.82 0.00 13.86
CA GLU A 271 -0.14 1.04 14.62
C GLU A 271 0.84 1.80 13.72
N LEU A 272 0.63 3.11 13.61
CA LEU A 272 1.44 4.06 12.85
C LEU A 272 1.50 5.39 13.59
N ASP A 273 2.64 6.08 13.50
CA ASP A 273 2.75 7.50 13.82
C ASP A 273 1.72 8.31 13.01
N ALA A 274 1.01 9.23 13.67
CA ALA A 274 -0.09 9.97 13.05
C ALA A 274 0.35 10.74 11.80
N ALA A 275 1.56 11.32 11.78
CA ALA A 275 2.08 12.02 10.62
C ALA A 275 2.43 11.07 9.46
N MET A 276 2.89 9.85 9.76
CA MET A 276 3.13 8.81 8.76
C MET A 276 1.83 8.29 8.14
N ARG A 277 0.78 8.12 8.95
CA ARG A 277 -0.57 7.78 8.48
C ARG A 277 -1.14 8.87 7.58
N VAL A 278 -1.04 10.13 7.99
CA VAL A 278 -1.49 11.29 7.19
C VAL A 278 -0.73 11.36 5.86
N LEU A 279 0.59 11.18 5.85
CA LEU A 279 1.40 11.15 4.62
C LEU A 279 0.91 10.09 3.60
N LEU A 280 0.60 8.87 4.06
CA LEU A 280 0.03 7.83 3.20
C LEU A 280 -1.35 8.25 2.67
N MET A 281 -2.22 8.74 3.54
CA MET A 281 -3.58 9.16 3.17
C MET A 281 -3.61 10.36 2.22
N GLU A 282 -2.77 11.37 2.43
CA GLU A 282 -2.62 12.53 1.53
C GLU A 282 -2.14 12.06 0.16
N ALA A 283 -1.08 11.24 0.08
CA ALA A 283 -0.57 10.71 -1.18
C ALA A 283 -1.61 9.85 -1.93
N MET A 284 -2.42 9.08 -1.20
CA MET A 284 -3.51 8.29 -1.76
C MET A 284 -4.68 9.13 -2.25
N ALA A 285 -4.98 10.28 -1.63
CA ALA A 285 -6.11 11.13 -1.99
C ALA A 285 -5.79 12.15 -3.09
N GLN A 286 -4.55 12.62 -3.15
CA GLN A 286 -4.07 13.64 -4.07
C GLN A 286 -4.17 13.19 -5.54
N TYR A 287 -4.47 14.13 -6.43
CA TYR A 287 -4.39 13.91 -7.88
C TYR A 287 -3.04 14.37 -8.46
N PRO A 288 -2.54 13.77 -9.56
CA PRO A 288 -1.36 14.25 -10.29
C PRO A 288 -1.29 15.77 -10.50
N SER A 289 -2.39 16.42 -10.93
CA SER A 289 -2.43 17.89 -11.15
C SER A 289 -2.23 18.72 -9.88
N GLN A 290 -2.45 18.14 -8.70
CA GLN A 290 -2.28 18.76 -7.39
C GLN A 290 -0.87 18.53 -6.81
N SER A 291 -0.02 17.73 -7.48
CA SER A 291 1.30 17.39 -6.97
C SER A 291 2.33 18.48 -7.29
N ALA A 292 2.89 19.07 -6.23
CA ALA A 292 3.98 20.02 -6.34
C ALA A 292 5.37 19.35 -6.39
N ASN A 293 5.53 18.17 -5.78
CA ASN A 293 6.78 17.41 -5.75
C ASN A 293 6.51 15.88 -5.63
N PRO A 294 6.73 15.07 -6.70
CA PRO A 294 7.08 15.51 -8.06
C PRO A 294 6.02 16.40 -8.69
N LYS A 295 6.37 17.11 -9.76
CA LYS A 295 5.39 17.79 -10.62
C LYS A 295 5.12 16.91 -11.84
N TYR A 296 3.85 16.72 -12.19
CA TYR A 296 3.41 15.94 -13.34
C TYR A 296 2.74 16.83 -14.40
N ASP A 297 2.85 16.45 -15.67
CA ASP A 297 2.07 17.04 -16.74
C ASP A 297 0.68 16.39 -16.79
N GLY A 298 -0.39 17.19 -16.87
CA GLY A 298 -1.76 16.69 -16.90
C GLY A 298 -2.15 16.00 -18.22
N THR A 299 -1.32 16.13 -19.26
CA THR A 299 -1.47 15.44 -20.55
C THR A 299 -1.06 13.97 -20.44
N ASP A 300 0.05 13.70 -19.76
CA ASP A 300 0.59 12.36 -19.54
C ASP A 300 -0.03 11.66 -18.31
N TYR A 301 -0.37 12.47 -17.29
CA TYR A 301 -0.91 12.02 -16.01
C TYR A 301 -2.20 12.79 -15.68
N PRO A 302 -3.34 12.45 -16.32
CA PRO A 302 -4.64 12.99 -15.94
C PRO A 302 -5.04 12.53 -14.53
N ASP A 303 -5.99 13.22 -13.91
CA ASP A 303 -6.32 13.02 -12.49
C ASP A 303 -6.96 11.66 -12.16
N ASP A 304 -7.44 10.94 -13.17
CA ASP A 304 -7.96 9.56 -13.12
C ASP A 304 -6.91 8.48 -13.46
N TYR A 305 -5.67 8.86 -13.83
CA TYR A 305 -4.59 7.94 -14.22
C TYR A 305 -4.34 6.79 -13.24
N CYS A 306 -4.54 7.03 -11.94
CA CYS A 306 -4.48 6.01 -10.88
C CYS A 306 -5.78 5.90 -10.07
N LYS A 307 -6.93 6.26 -10.64
CA LYS A 307 -8.26 6.27 -10.01
C LYS A 307 -9.34 5.87 -11.02
N PHE A 308 -9.38 4.59 -11.39
CA PHE A 308 -10.26 4.08 -12.45
C PHE A 308 -11.76 4.22 -12.12
N PHE A 309 -12.12 4.33 -10.84
CA PHE A 309 -13.49 4.67 -10.42
C PHE A 309 -13.86 6.15 -10.56
N LEU A 310 -12.89 7.08 -10.64
CA LEU A 310 -13.14 8.53 -10.62
C LEU A 310 -14.06 9.02 -11.76
N PRO A 311 -13.92 8.57 -13.03
CA PRO A 311 -14.79 9.01 -14.12
C PRO A 311 -16.26 8.67 -13.86
N GLY A 312 -16.53 7.47 -13.32
CA GLY A 312 -17.87 7.02 -12.95
C GLY A 312 -18.46 7.80 -11.79
N LEU A 313 -17.72 7.90 -10.69
CA LEU A 313 -18.16 8.64 -9.50
C LEU A 313 -18.42 10.12 -9.81
N SER A 314 -17.66 10.71 -10.74
CA SER A 314 -17.84 12.10 -11.20
C SER A 314 -19.15 12.34 -11.96
N ARG A 315 -19.80 11.29 -12.49
CA ARG A 315 -21.16 11.37 -13.08
C ARG A 315 -22.27 11.34 -12.04
N VAL A 316 -21.95 10.99 -10.79
CA VAL A 316 -22.89 10.88 -9.66
C VAL A 316 -22.74 12.04 -8.67
N ARG A 317 -21.51 12.45 -8.36
CA ARG A 317 -21.18 13.54 -7.44
C ARG A 317 -20.06 14.41 -8.03
N PRO A 318 -20.07 15.74 -7.84
CA PRO A 318 -18.97 16.59 -8.31
C PRO A 318 -17.64 16.13 -7.71
N LYS A 319 -16.60 16.01 -8.55
CA LYS A 319 -15.24 15.59 -8.13
C LYS A 319 -14.72 16.29 -6.87
N GLY A 320 -15.01 17.60 -6.69
CA GLY A 320 -14.59 18.36 -5.51
C GLY A 320 -15.20 17.88 -4.18
N ALA A 321 -16.39 17.28 -4.22
CA ALA A 321 -17.07 16.70 -3.06
C ALA A 321 -16.52 15.32 -2.66
N LEU A 322 -15.72 14.68 -3.52
CA LEU A 322 -15.21 13.34 -3.29
C LEU A 322 -13.79 13.37 -2.68
N ARG A 323 -13.51 12.39 -1.83
CA ARG A 323 -12.16 11.98 -1.43
C ARG A 323 -12.03 10.49 -1.74
N ILE A 324 -11.04 10.14 -2.55
CA ILE A 324 -10.82 8.77 -3.04
C ILE A 324 -9.41 8.36 -2.65
N TYR A 325 -9.29 7.51 -1.63
CA TYR A 325 -8.03 6.95 -1.16
C TYR A 325 -7.89 5.55 -1.75
N ASN A 326 -6.92 5.32 -2.63
CA ASN A 326 -6.86 4.06 -3.36
C ASN A 326 -5.45 3.62 -3.76
N LYS A 327 -5.36 2.38 -4.25
CA LYS A 327 -4.23 1.92 -5.06
C LYS A 327 -4.71 0.99 -6.17
N ILE A 328 -4.47 1.39 -7.42
CA ILE A 328 -4.73 0.55 -8.59
C ILE A 328 -3.64 -0.50 -8.85
N GLY A 329 -4.01 -1.54 -9.58
CA GLY A 329 -3.11 -2.49 -10.24
C GLY A 329 -3.46 -2.64 -11.72
N ARG A 330 -2.45 -2.67 -12.60
CA ARG A 330 -2.60 -3.01 -14.02
C ARG A 330 -1.36 -3.75 -14.52
N ALA A 331 -1.54 -4.97 -15.06
CA ALA A 331 -0.53 -5.76 -15.78
C ALA A 331 -1.14 -7.07 -16.30
N TYR A 332 -0.57 -7.66 -17.37
CA TYR A 332 -0.97 -8.98 -17.89
C TYR A 332 -2.49 -9.10 -18.16
N GLY A 333 -3.14 -8.05 -18.67
CA GLY A 333 -4.60 -8.02 -18.89
C GLY A 333 -5.44 -7.80 -17.62
N PHE A 334 -4.88 -7.93 -16.42
CA PHE A 334 -5.58 -7.59 -15.18
C PHE A 334 -5.64 -6.07 -14.97
N THR A 335 -6.80 -5.57 -14.55
CA THR A 335 -7.03 -4.22 -14.01
C THR A 335 -7.73 -4.34 -12.65
N ILE A 336 -7.23 -3.63 -11.66
CA ILE A 336 -7.70 -3.61 -10.27
C ILE A 336 -7.79 -2.16 -9.79
N ASP A 337 -8.88 -1.80 -9.11
CA ASP A 337 -8.94 -0.60 -8.26
C ASP A 337 -9.45 -1.00 -6.88
N ASN A 338 -8.72 -0.58 -5.84
CA ASN A 338 -9.01 -0.81 -4.43
C ASN A 338 -9.11 0.55 -3.73
N SER A 339 -10.34 1.02 -3.51
CA SER A 339 -10.68 2.40 -3.18
C SER A 339 -11.54 2.52 -1.93
N TYR A 340 -11.27 3.55 -1.12
CA TYR A 340 -12.21 4.11 -0.14
C TYR A 340 -12.70 5.45 -0.69
N VAL A 341 -14.02 5.55 -0.86
CA VAL A 341 -14.72 6.72 -1.39
C VAL A 341 -15.50 7.37 -0.25
N PHE A 342 -15.25 8.66 -0.02
CA PHE A 342 -15.96 9.49 0.94
C PHE A 342 -16.52 10.73 0.25
N ASP A 343 -17.81 11.00 0.46
CA ASP A 343 -18.49 12.20 0.01
C ASP A 343 -18.62 13.19 1.18
N ILE A 344 -17.87 14.28 1.09
CA ILE A 344 -17.72 15.26 2.18
C ILE A 344 -19.00 16.05 2.45
N GLU A 345 -19.93 16.14 1.50
CA GLU A 345 -21.18 16.89 1.67
C GLU A 345 -22.26 16.05 2.35
N THR A 346 -22.27 14.74 2.12
CA THR A 346 -23.27 13.82 2.72
C THR A 346 -22.76 13.08 3.94
N GLY A 347 -21.43 13.05 4.16
CA GLY A 347 -20.79 12.25 5.21
C GLY A 347 -20.91 10.74 4.97
N ARG A 348 -21.31 10.30 3.77
CA ARG A 348 -21.45 8.88 3.41
C ARG A 348 -20.16 8.38 2.77
N SER A 349 -19.80 7.14 3.08
CA SER A 349 -18.60 6.48 2.57
C SER A 349 -18.84 5.03 2.21
N PHE A 350 -18.01 4.48 1.33
CA PHE A 350 -17.90 3.04 1.07
C PHE A 350 -16.48 2.68 0.61
N PHE A 351 -16.13 1.41 0.77
CA PHE A 351 -14.98 0.79 0.15
C PHE A 351 -15.45 0.00 -1.07
N LEU A 352 -14.75 0.11 -2.19
CA LEU A 352 -14.99 -0.67 -3.39
C LEU A 352 -13.66 -1.22 -3.87
N THR A 353 -13.62 -2.54 -4.04
CA THR A 353 -12.49 -3.26 -4.66
C THR A 353 -13.04 -4.05 -5.83
N ALA A 354 -12.46 -3.87 -7.01
CA ALA A 354 -12.89 -4.58 -8.21
C ALA A 354 -11.68 -5.10 -8.99
N VAL A 355 -11.84 -6.28 -9.59
CA VAL A 355 -10.88 -6.94 -10.47
C VAL A 355 -11.57 -7.28 -11.79
N ILE A 356 -10.90 -7.01 -12.89
CA ILE A 356 -11.29 -7.48 -14.22
C ILE A 356 -10.03 -7.91 -15.01
N TYR A 357 -10.16 -8.99 -15.78
CA TYR A 357 -9.15 -9.52 -16.69
C TYR A 357 -9.66 -9.39 -18.13
N THR A 358 -8.90 -8.66 -18.95
CA THR A 358 -9.17 -8.43 -20.38
C THR A 358 -7.96 -8.86 -21.19
N ASN A 359 -8.11 -9.98 -21.91
CA ASN A 359 -7.12 -10.49 -22.83
C ASN A 359 -7.80 -11.46 -23.82
N ASP A 360 -8.47 -10.93 -24.84
CA ASP A 360 -9.30 -11.73 -25.73
C ASP A 360 -8.49 -12.66 -26.66
N ASN A 361 -7.22 -12.34 -26.93
CA ASN A 361 -6.35 -13.19 -27.73
C ASN A 361 -5.69 -14.34 -26.92
N GLY A 362 -5.71 -14.24 -25.58
CA GLY A 362 -5.18 -15.23 -24.65
C GLY A 362 -3.66 -15.26 -24.50
N VAL A 363 -2.91 -14.37 -25.13
CA VAL A 363 -1.45 -14.29 -25.10
C VAL A 363 -1.00 -13.32 -24.02
N LEU A 364 -0.01 -13.68 -23.20
CA LEU A 364 0.63 -12.75 -22.27
C LEU A 364 1.92 -12.16 -22.88
N ASN A 365 2.31 -10.95 -22.46
CA ASN A 365 3.52 -10.23 -22.89
C ASN A 365 3.57 -9.87 -24.40
N ASP A 366 2.44 -9.81 -25.10
CA ASP A 366 2.36 -9.31 -26.48
C ASP A 366 1.86 -7.84 -26.56
N ASP A 367 1.68 -7.20 -25.40
CA ASP A 367 1.17 -5.86 -25.15
C ASP A 367 -0.22 -5.54 -25.75
N LYS A 368 -1.06 -6.56 -25.98
CA LYS A 368 -2.44 -6.40 -26.48
C LYS A 368 -3.46 -6.80 -25.42
N TYR A 369 -4.03 -5.79 -24.76
CA TYR A 369 -5.04 -5.94 -23.72
C TYR A 369 -6.16 -4.90 -23.91
N GLU A 370 -7.41 -5.28 -23.65
CA GLU A 370 -8.57 -4.41 -23.81
C GLU A 370 -8.76 -3.49 -22.58
N TYR A 371 -7.68 -2.81 -22.15
CA TYR A 371 -7.69 -1.97 -20.96
C TYR A 371 -8.70 -0.82 -21.02
N GLU A 372 -9.00 -0.27 -22.20
CA GLU A 372 -10.06 0.73 -22.38
C GLU A 372 -11.46 0.17 -22.03
N TYR A 373 -11.71 -1.11 -22.34
CA TYR A 373 -12.95 -1.78 -21.93
C TYR A 373 -12.98 -1.97 -20.40
N ALA A 374 -11.85 -2.37 -19.80
CA ALA A 374 -11.73 -2.48 -18.34
C ALA A 374 -11.97 -1.14 -17.63
N ASP A 375 -11.36 -0.05 -18.11
CA ASP A 375 -11.54 1.30 -17.54
C ASP A 375 -12.99 1.78 -17.61
N ARG A 376 -13.68 1.54 -18.75
CA ARG A 376 -15.11 1.82 -18.88
C ARG A 376 -15.94 1.00 -17.89
N ILE A 377 -15.70 -0.30 -17.77
CA ILE A 377 -16.45 -1.17 -16.85
C ILE A 377 -16.23 -0.75 -15.39
N LEU A 378 -15.01 -0.39 -14.98
CA LEU A 378 -14.76 0.08 -13.61
C LEU A 378 -15.42 1.44 -13.34
N ALA A 379 -15.40 2.37 -14.30
CA ALA A 379 -16.14 3.62 -14.18
C ALA A 379 -17.66 3.37 -14.06
N ASP A 380 -18.24 2.58 -14.95
CA ASP A 380 -19.68 2.29 -14.95
C ASP A 380 -20.10 1.56 -13.66
N LEU A 381 -19.30 0.59 -13.17
CA LEU A 381 -19.49 -0.09 -11.89
C LEU A 381 -19.54 0.90 -10.71
N ALA A 382 -18.61 1.85 -10.65
CA ALA A 382 -18.54 2.84 -9.59
C ALA A 382 -19.69 3.86 -9.65
N GLU A 383 -20.16 4.19 -10.86
CA GLU A 383 -21.36 5.00 -11.05
C GLU A 383 -22.60 4.32 -10.48
N VAL A 384 -22.91 3.09 -10.92
CA VAL A 384 -24.19 2.43 -10.55
C VAL A 384 -24.24 2.07 -9.07
N LEU A 385 -23.12 1.63 -8.48
CA LEU A 385 -23.01 1.42 -7.04
C LEU A 385 -23.09 2.74 -6.26
N GLY A 386 -22.47 3.81 -6.75
CA GLY A 386 -22.58 5.15 -6.16
C GLY A 386 -24.02 5.66 -6.13
N ARG A 387 -24.76 5.53 -7.25
CA ARG A 387 -26.19 5.88 -7.35
C ARG A 387 -27.04 5.10 -6.35
N ALA A 388 -26.85 3.78 -6.29
CA ALA A 388 -27.58 2.89 -5.38
C ALA A 388 -27.32 3.21 -3.89
N LEU A 389 -26.06 3.46 -3.51
CA LEU A 389 -25.68 3.74 -2.12
C LEU A 389 -26.03 5.16 -1.66
N TRP A 390 -25.96 6.14 -2.55
CA TRP A 390 -26.35 7.52 -2.23
C TRP A 390 -27.85 7.79 -2.43
N GLN A 391 -28.63 6.82 -2.94
CA GLN A 391 -30.07 6.94 -3.22
C GLN A 391 -30.36 8.09 -4.21
N ILE A 392 -29.49 8.28 -5.20
CA ILE A 392 -29.63 9.31 -6.23
C ILE A 392 -30.44 8.70 -7.38
N PRO A 393 -31.63 9.25 -7.71
CA PRO A 393 -32.43 8.74 -8.81
C PRO A 393 -31.68 8.81 -10.13
N ASP A 394 -31.87 7.79 -10.96
CA ASP A 394 -31.29 7.79 -12.28
C ASP A 394 -32.08 8.71 -13.22
N SER A 395 -31.39 9.65 -13.86
CA SER A 395 -32.00 10.55 -14.85
C SER A 395 -32.44 9.82 -16.13
N SER A 396 -32.00 8.57 -16.32
CA SER A 396 -32.33 7.68 -17.44
C SER A 396 -33.33 6.58 -17.09
N ALA A 397 -33.54 6.25 -15.81
CA ALA A 397 -34.35 5.10 -15.38
C ALA A 397 -35.79 5.49 -14.98
N ALA A 398 -36.46 6.26 -15.83
CA ALA A 398 -37.90 6.45 -15.72
C ALA A 398 -38.65 5.33 -16.47
N LEU A 399 -38.84 4.15 -15.83
CA LEU A 399 -40.03 3.26 -15.98
C LEU A 399 -39.94 1.93 -15.19
N SER A 400 -40.86 1.78 -14.23
CA SER A 400 -41.51 0.52 -13.76
C SER A 400 -40.68 -0.74 -13.41
N SER A 401 -40.49 -0.98 -12.11
CA SER A 401 -40.56 -2.31 -11.47
C SER A 401 -41.00 -2.17 -10.00
N PRO A 402 -41.88 -3.03 -9.44
CA PRO A 402 -42.33 -2.94 -8.05
C PRO A 402 -41.48 -3.73 -7.05
N HIS A 403 -40.35 -4.30 -7.46
CA HIS A 403 -39.41 -4.95 -6.54
C HIS A 403 -38.39 -3.93 -6.03
N ASP A 404 -38.74 -3.30 -4.91
CA ASP A 404 -37.88 -2.37 -4.20
C ASP A 404 -36.72 -3.11 -3.49
N CYS A 405 -35.66 -3.37 -4.27
CA CYS A 405 -34.37 -3.84 -3.77
C CYS A 405 -33.46 -2.67 -3.35
N THR A 406 -33.98 -1.45 -3.16
CA THR A 406 -33.14 -0.34 -2.68
C THR A 406 -32.73 -0.59 -1.23
N PRO A 407 -31.50 -0.23 -0.84
CA PRO A 407 -31.06 -0.28 0.55
C PRO A 407 -31.64 0.89 1.36
N SER A 408 -32.96 0.94 1.49
CA SER A 408 -33.68 1.79 2.45
C SER A 408 -33.28 1.50 3.91
N SER A 409 -32.69 0.33 4.17
CA SER A 409 -32.20 -0.14 5.47
C SER A 409 -30.74 0.19 5.80
N LEU A 410 -29.87 0.48 4.81
CA LEU A 410 -28.45 0.74 5.10
C LEU A 410 -28.23 2.13 5.72
N TRP A 411 -28.93 3.15 5.21
CA TRP A 411 -28.86 4.52 5.72
C TRP A 411 -30.22 5.02 6.23
N PRO A 412 -30.42 5.15 7.56
CA PRO A 412 -31.59 5.86 8.06
C PRO A 412 -31.57 7.33 7.59
N SER A 413 -32.74 7.86 7.28
CA SER A 413 -32.90 9.23 6.80
C SER A 413 -32.46 10.25 7.86
N ARG A 414 -31.32 10.91 7.64
CA ARG A 414 -30.90 12.03 8.49
C ARG A 414 -31.74 13.26 8.14
N THR A 415 -32.52 13.73 9.11
CA THR A 415 -33.04 15.10 9.10
C THR A 415 -31.88 16.10 9.11
N LYS A 416 -32.08 17.27 8.49
CA LYS A 416 -31.06 18.33 8.46
C LYS A 416 -30.61 18.68 9.88
N PRO A 417 -29.31 18.96 10.11
CA PRO A 417 -28.87 19.50 11.39
C PRO A 417 -29.60 20.81 11.69
N PRO A 418 -30.00 21.08 12.94
CA PRO A 418 -30.69 22.30 13.30
C PRO A 418 -29.78 23.51 13.05
N THR A 419 -30.35 24.55 12.45
CA THR A 419 -29.65 25.81 12.20
C THR A 419 -29.31 26.45 13.54
N ILE A 420 -28.02 26.65 13.83
CA ILE A 420 -27.59 27.28 15.08
C ILE A 420 -27.99 28.76 15.03
N SER A 421 -29.11 29.09 15.67
CA SER A 421 -29.48 30.47 15.97
C SER A 421 -28.56 31.00 17.07
N THR A 422 -27.81 32.06 16.77
CA THR A 422 -27.02 32.81 17.73
C THR A 422 -27.88 33.26 18.91
N PHE A 423 -27.50 32.89 20.13
CA PHE A 423 -28.03 33.50 21.36
C PHE A 423 -26.91 34.13 22.16
N SER A 424 -27.16 35.37 22.58
CA SER A 424 -26.24 36.26 23.27
C SER A 424 -26.08 35.93 24.75
N GLU A 425 -24.93 36.30 25.31
CA GLU A 425 -24.66 36.24 26.74
C GLU A 425 -25.69 37.00 27.59
N SER A 426 -26.02 36.48 28.77
CA SER A 426 -26.23 37.31 29.96
C SER A 426 -25.82 36.54 31.21
N ARG A 427 -25.13 37.24 32.13
CA ARG A 427 -24.71 36.71 33.43
C ARG A 427 -25.77 37.00 34.48
N THR A 428 -26.03 36.06 35.37
CA THR A 428 -26.34 36.32 36.79
C THR A 428 -25.98 35.10 37.63
N ALA A 429 -25.51 35.34 38.85
CA ALA A 429 -25.16 34.31 39.83
C ALA A 429 -26.03 34.47 41.09
N THR A 430 -26.39 33.35 41.76
CA THR A 430 -26.55 33.29 43.24
C THR A 430 -26.73 31.85 43.75
N GLN A 431 -25.98 31.57 44.82
CA GLN A 431 -26.12 30.65 45.97
C GLN A 431 -27.33 29.71 46.23
N GLU A 432 -26.96 28.64 46.98
CA GLU A 432 -27.64 28.00 48.14
C GLU A 432 -28.60 26.79 48.01
N ASN A 433 -28.03 25.60 48.29
CA ASN A 433 -28.25 24.70 49.44
C ASN A 433 -29.62 24.05 49.81
N GLU A 434 -29.50 22.88 50.47
CA GLU A 434 -30.53 22.00 51.09
C GLU A 434 -31.48 21.23 50.12
N GLY A 435 -31.86 19.96 50.35
CA GLY A 435 -31.40 18.97 51.34
C GLY A 435 -32.29 17.70 51.44
N SER A 436 -31.70 16.61 51.96
CA SER A 436 -32.34 15.47 52.68
C SER A 436 -32.68 14.11 51.99
N LYS A 437 -32.38 13.04 52.78
CA LYS A 437 -32.99 11.68 52.86
C LYS A 437 -32.45 10.46 52.07
N LEU A 438 -31.47 9.83 52.73
CA LEU A 438 -31.22 8.38 52.98
C LEU A 438 -32.49 7.48 53.10
N PRO A 439 -32.42 6.12 52.95
CA PRO A 439 -31.51 5.24 53.71
C PRO A 439 -30.85 4.04 53.00
N ALA A 440 -29.94 3.41 53.73
CA ALA A 440 -29.25 2.17 53.40
C ALA A 440 -29.93 0.95 54.04
N GLU A 441 -29.73 -0.24 53.48
CA GLU A 441 -29.73 -1.49 54.23
C GLU A 441 -28.66 -2.47 53.67
N ASP A 442 -28.26 -3.43 54.50
CA ASP A 442 -27.00 -4.17 54.45
C ASP A 442 -27.21 -5.67 54.10
N LYS A 443 -26.23 -6.30 53.42
CA LYS A 443 -26.01 -7.77 53.35
C LYS A 443 -24.75 -8.16 52.53
N SER A 444 -23.84 -8.89 53.16
CA SER A 444 -22.69 -9.61 52.56
C SER A 444 -23.09 -11.06 52.13
N TYR A 445 -22.29 -11.95 51.55
CA TYR A 445 -20.83 -12.19 51.33
C TYR A 445 -20.66 -12.99 49.99
N PRO A 446 -19.46 -13.47 49.55
CA PRO A 446 -18.11 -12.90 49.49
C PRO A 446 -17.54 -12.89 48.03
N VAL A 447 -16.32 -12.37 47.80
CA VAL A 447 -15.64 -12.45 46.49
C VAL A 447 -14.38 -13.30 46.59
N GLU A 448 -14.34 -14.43 45.88
CA GLU A 448 -13.10 -15.19 45.62
C GLU A 448 -12.29 -14.50 44.50
N LYS A 449 -11.01 -14.25 44.77
CA LYS A 449 -10.01 -13.88 43.75
C LYS A 449 -9.09 -15.06 43.53
N MET A 450 -9.01 -15.55 42.29
CA MET A 450 -7.87 -16.35 41.83
C MET A 450 -7.08 -15.57 40.78
N LEU A 451 -5.86 -15.17 41.16
CA LEU A 451 -4.78 -14.81 40.25
C LEU A 451 -3.76 -15.96 40.30
N PRO A 452 -3.25 -16.45 39.16
CA PRO A 452 -2.08 -17.32 39.14
C PRO A 452 -0.79 -16.50 38.99
N GLU A 453 0.15 -16.65 39.93
CA GLU A 453 1.58 -16.36 39.71
C GLU A 453 2.39 -17.68 39.53
N PRO A 454 3.74 -17.74 39.50
CA PRO A 454 4.42 -18.47 38.43
C PRO A 454 5.02 -19.79 38.92
N VAL A 455 5.21 -20.74 37.99
CA VAL A 455 5.94 -21.98 38.29
C VAL A 455 7.40 -21.84 37.84
N VAL A 456 8.29 -21.69 38.82
CA VAL A 456 9.72 -21.98 38.69
C VAL A 456 9.94 -23.40 39.19
N ILE A 457 10.54 -24.27 38.37
CA ILE A 457 11.11 -25.55 38.82
C ILE A 457 12.55 -25.63 38.33
N SER A 458 13.46 -25.71 39.29
CA SER A 458 14.86 -26.07 39.08
C SER A 458 15.06 -27.55 39.38
N SER A 459 15.81 -28.26 38.52
CA SER A 459 16.55 -29.45 38.94
C SER A 459 17.79 -29.59 38.06
N ALA A 460 18.96 -29.44 38.67
CA ALA A 460 20.21 -29.88 38.09
C ALA A 460 20.47 -31.33 38.53
N GLU A 461 21.06 -32.14 37.65
CA GLU A 461 21.94 -33.24 38.04
C GLU A 461 22.94 -33.52 36.90
N ASP A 462 24.05 -34.15 37.24
CA ASP A 462 25.36 -33.98 36.56
C ASP A 462 25.96 -35.34 36.16
N HIS A 463 27.06 -35.31 35.40
CA HIS A 463 28.00 -36.43 35.10
C HIS A 463 27.54 -37.43 34.00
N SER A 464 28.40 -37.95 33.11
CA SER A 464 29.84 -37.69 32.85
C SER A 464 30.33 -38.19 31.47
N LEU A 465 31.34 -37.47 30.94
CA LEU A 465 32.50 -37.94 30.14
C LEU A 465 32.36 -39.11 29.12
N SER A 466 32.65 -38.81 27.85
CA SER A 466 33.84 -39.41 27.19
C SER A 466 34.41 -38.49 26.09
N ARG A 467 35.72 -38.58 25.86
CA ARG A 467 36.44 -37.85 24.81
C ARG A 467 36.42 -38.64 23.50
N ASN A 468 36.37 -37.95 22.36
CA ASN A 468 37.26 -38.27 21.25
C ASN A 468 37.53 -37.05 20.35
N GLN A 469 38.67 -37.07 19.68
CA GLN A 469 39.25 -35.92 18.97
C GLN A 469 38.87 -35.89 17.48
N SER A 470 38.74 -34.68 16.93
CA SER A 470 39.18 -34.15 15.61
C SER A 470 39.37 -35.08 14.37
N PRO A 471 39.24 -34.56 13.11
CA PRO A 471 39.47 -33.15 12.75
C PRO A 471 38.51 -32.49 11.74
N VAL A 472 38.71 -31.18 11.61
CA VAL A 472 38.29 -30.29 10.53
C VAL A 472 38.54 -30.89 9.14
N GLN A 473 37.57 -30.76 8.23
CA GLN A 473 37.80 -30.79 6.79
C GLN A 473 37.32 -29.48 6.15
N GLN A 474 38.27 -28.71 5.61
CA GLN A 474 37.97 -27.77 4.54
C GLN A 474 37.70 -28.57 3.27
N ILE A 475 36.58 -28.30 2.59
CA ILE A 475 36.35 -28.81 1.22
C ILE A 475 36.46 -27.63 0.26
N THR A 476 37.66 -27.48 -0.29
CA THR A 476 37.87 -26.79 -1.57
C THR A 476 37.56 -27.77 -2.70
N SER A 477 36.62 -27.44 -3.57
CA SER A 477 36.34 -28.21 -4.80
C SER A 477 36.41 -27.30 -6.02
N ASN A 478 37.52 -27.39 -6.76
CA ASN A 478 37.65 -26.81 -8.09
C ASN A 478 36.71 -27.51 -9.08
N ILE A 479 36.00 -26.77 -9.93
CA ILE A 479 35.51 -27.28 -11.21
C ILE A 479 35.87 -26.29 -12.33
N VAL A 480 36.94 -26.68 -13.04
CA VAL A 480 37.25 -26.53 -14.47
C VAL A 480 36.44 -25.51 -15.29
N VAL A 481 37.15 -24.52 -15.82
CA VAL A 481 36.78 -23.70 -16.99
C VAL A 481 37.25 -24.40 -18.28
N PRO A 482 36.48 -24.34 -19.37
CA PRO A 482 36.99 -24.49 -20.73
C PRO A 482 37.03 -23.14 -21.47
N GLU A 483 38.23 -22.67 -21.78
CA GLU A 483 38.49 -21.85 -22.98
C GLU A 483 38.35 -22.80 -24.21
N GLU A 484 38.11 -22.37 -25.46
CA GLU A 484 38.25 -21.06 -26.08
C GLU A 484 37.29 -20.98 -27.30
N GLY A 485 36.99 -19.77 -27.82
CA GLY A 485 36.10 -19.65 -28.99
C GLY A 485 35.77 -18.22 -29.43
N SER A 486 36.78 -17.42 -29.82
CA SER A 486 36.55 -16.04 -30.25
C SER A 486 35.88 -15.93 -31.63
N MET A 487 34.79 -15.18 -31.74
CA MET A 487 34.45 -14.45 -32.97
C MET A 487 33.53 -13.24 -32.70
N GLY A 488 33.90 -12.09 -33.26
CA GLY A 488 32.98 -11.05 -33.76
C GLY A 488 32.08 -10.31 -32.76
N SER A 489 32.50 -9.12 -32.34
CA SER A 489 31.58 -8.07 -31.85
C SER A 489 30.60 -7.63 -32.95
N PRO A 490 29.39 -7.17 -32.59
CA PRO A 490 29.24 -5.72 -32.45
C PRO A 490 28.49 -5.28 -31.19
N LYS A 491 28.68 -4.00 -30.82
CA LYS A 491 27.90 -3.32 -29.77
C LYS A 491 26.44 -3.18 -30.21
N GLU A 492 25.51 -3.65 -29.40
CA GLU A 492 24.08 -3.42 -29.62
C GLU A 492 23.45 -2.59 -28.49
N LYS A 493 22.41 -1.83 -28.80
CA LYS A 493 21.87 -0.76 -27.95
C LYS A 493 20.90 -1.32 -26.91
N GLN A 494 20.96 -0.79 -25.69
CA GLN A 494 19.85 -0.90 -24.75
C GLN A 494 18.63 -0.15 -25.31
N ASN A 495 17.57 -0.89 -25.67
CA ASN A 495 16.28 -0.31 -25.99
C ASN A 495 15.47 -0.13 -24.71
N ASN A 496 15.30 1.12 -24.27
CA ASN A 496 14.26 1.48 -23.30
C ASN A 496 12.90 1.43 -24.00
N SER A 497 12.03 0.49 -23.63
CA SER A 497 10.62 0.49 -24.03
C SER A 497 9.80 1.39 -23.10
N GLY A 498 9.85 2.69 -23.36
CA GLY A 498 8.88 3.64 -22.82
C GLY A 498 7.68 3.79 -23.76
N CYS A 499 6.46 3.78 -23.22
CA CYS A 499 5.30 4.36 -23.92
C CYS A 499 5.49 5.88 -23.98
N SER A 500 5.74 6.43 -25.17
CA SER A 500 5.54 7.85 -25.49
C SER A 500 5.39 8.01 -27.00
N SER A 501 4.48 8.88 -27.40
CA SER A 501 4.06 9.09 -28.79
C SER A 501 5.12 9.78 -29.66
N ILE A 502 5.12 9.44 -30.94
CA ILE A 502 6.02 9.99 -31.95
C ILE A 502 5.58 11.41 -32.33
N LEU A 503 6.52 12.36 -32.38
CA LEU A 503 6.57 13.38 -33.44
C LEU A 503 8.03 13.84 -33.67
N GLN A 504 8.40 14.01 -34.94
CA GLN A 504 9.76 14.30 -35.40
C GLN A 504 9.87 15.74 -35.95
N LEU A 505 11.13 16.19 -36.15
CA LEU A 505 11.64 17.46 -36.75
C LEU A 505 12.20 18.44 -35.70
N GLY A 506 13.43 18.96 -35.82
CA GLY A 506 14.49 18.73 -36.81
C GLY A 506 15.86 19.16 -36.25
N ALA A 507 16.95 18.76 -36.92
CA ALA A 507 18.31 18.92 -36.40
C ALA A 507 18.93 20.31 -36.71
N ASP A 508 19.85 20.79 -35.85
CA ASP A 508 21.18 21.19 -36.32
C ASP A 508 22.26 21.32 -35.21
N LYS A 509 23.35 20.54 -35.42
CA LYS A 509 24.78 20.67 -35.03
C LYS A 509 25.28 20.94 -33.58
N PRO A 510 26.46 20.39 -33.22
CA PRO A 510 27.07 20.48 -31.88
C PRO A 510 28.15 21.58 -31.74
N VAL A 511 28.47 21.94 -30.49
CA VAL A 511 29.69 22.69 -30.12
C VAL A 511 30.43 21.92 -29.01
N GLN A 512 31.74 22.12 -28.95
CA GLN A 512 32.73 21.21 -28.37
C GLN A 512 32.76 21.15 -26.83
N THR A 513 33.23 20.00 -26.37
CA THR A 513 33.83 19.78 -25.05
C THR A 513 35.06 20.65 -24.81
N ASP A 514 35.26 21.12 -23.58
CA ASP A 514 36.61 21.36 -23.06
C ASP A 514 36.76 20.78 -21.66
N THR A 515 37.76 19.90 -21.52
CA THR A 515 38.17 19.28 -20.26
C THR A 515 39.42 19.96 -19.72
N THR A 516 39.40 20.45 -18.49
CA THR A 516 40.62 20.82 -17.77
C THR A 516 40.75 20.06 -16.46
N ASN A 517 41.72 19.13 -16.43
CA ASN A 517 42.20 18.48 -15.23
C ASN A 517 42.86 19.49 -14.28
N LEU A 518 42.62 19.36 -12.98
CA LEU A 518 43.56 19.79 -11.95
C LEU A 518 43.68 18.69 -10.87
N ARG A 519 44.90 18.17 -10.72
CA ARG A 519 45.33 17.28 -9.62
C ARG A 519 45.97 18.12 -8.51
N THR A 520 46.28 17.46 -7.39
CA THR A 520 47.03 17.93 -6.19
C THR A 520 46.18 18.76 -5.22
N THR A 521 46.27 18.61 -3.89
CA THR A 521 47.18 17.76 -3.07
C THR A 521 46.47 17.32 -1.79
N ALA A 522 46.91 16.22 -1.18
CA ALA A 522 46.41 15.80 0.14
C ALA A 522 47.16 16.53 1.26
N GLU A 523 46.44 17.02 2.27
CA GLU A 523 47.00 17.37 3.58
C GLU A 523 46.20 16.65 4.68
N GLN A 524 46.92 15.93 5.53
CA GLN A 524 46.37 15.34 6.75
C GLN A 524 46.41 16.41 7.85
N GLN A 525 45.28 16.67 8.51
CA GLN A 525 45.28 17.32 9.83
C GLN A 525 44.50 16.47 10.83
N SER A 526 45.26 15.95 11.80
CA SER A 526 44.77 15.23 12.97
C SER A 526 44.21 16.21 13.99
N TYR A 527 42.98 15.98 14.47
CA TYR A 527 42.40 16.71 15.58
C TYR A 527 42.28 15.82 16.83
N THR A 528 42.86 16.30 17.92
CA THR A 528 42.97 15.61 19.20
C THR A 528 41.68 15.73 20.01
N PHE A 529 41.22 14.63 20.62
CA PHE A 529 40.10 14.64 21.55
C PHE A 529 40.39 15.52 22.78
N ALA A 530 39.49 16.46 23.07
CA ALA A 530 39.46 17.21 24.32
C ALA A 530 38.19 16.84 25.12
N LEU A 531 38.37 16.10 26.21
CA LEU A 531 37.32 15.80 27.19
C LEU A 531 37.11 17.02 28.10
N LEU A 532 35.86 17.45 28.26
CA LEU A 532 35.44 18.41 29.29
C LEU A 532 34.17 17.89 30.01
N PRO A 533 33.93 18.29 31.28
CA PRO A 533 33.28 17.42 32.25
C PRO A 533 31.74 17.48 32.24
N ILE A 534 31.15 16.36 32.66
CA ILE A 534 29.73 16.20 32.92
C ILE A 534 29.30 17.06 34.11
N THR A 535 28.37 17.98 33.92
CA THR A 535 27.61 18.63 35.00
C THR A 535 26.19 18.09 35.05
N GLN A 536 25.77 17.62 36.23
CA GLN A 536 24.40 17.17 36.47
C GLN A 536 23.41 18.35 36.43
N VAL A 537 22.25 18.14 35.79
CA VAL A 537 21.09 19.04 35.89
C VAL A 537 19.87 18.19 36.23
N SER A 538 19.15 18.56 37.29
CA SER A 538 17.95 17.87 37.77
C SER A 538 16.73 18.22 36.93
N PRO A 539 15.71 17.33 36.83
CA PRO A 539 14.58 17.54 35.93
C PRO A 539 13.63 18.60 36.49
N SER A 540 13.39 19.64 35.70
CA SER A 540 12.25 20.56 35.87
C SER A 540 11.64 20.86 34.50
N GLU A 541 10.32 21.04 34.50
CA GLU A 541 9.40 20.93 33.38
C GLU A 541 9.86 21.61 32.07
N VAL A 542 10.10 20.80 31.04
CA VAL A 542 10.16 21.26 29.65
C VAL A 542 8.99 20.66 28.89
N VAL A 543 7.93 21.46 28.72
CA VAL A 543 6.85 21.16 27.77
C VAL A 543 7.42 21.30 26.37
N SER A 544 7.93 20.19 25.82
CA SER A 544 8.44 20.16 24.45
C SER A 544 7.27 20.19 23.47
N SER A 545 7.09 21.35 22.83
CA SER A 545 6.27 21.44 21.62
C SER A 545 6.99 20.65 20.51
N PRO A 546 6.33 19.71 19.80
CA PRO A 546 7.00 18.93 18.78
C PRO A 546 7.40 19.82 17.59
N PRO A 547 8.63 19.71 17.05
CA PRO A 547 9.14 20.57 15.98
C PRO A 547 8.39 20.42 14.63
N CYS A 548 7.43 19.51 14.53
CA CYS A 548 6.51 19.45 13.39
C CYS A 548 5.56 20.67 13.30
N ALA A 549 5.30 21.39 14.40
CA ALA A 549 4.28 22.45 14.43
C ALA A 549 4.62 23.68 13.56
N ASP A 550 5.90 23.98 13.34
CA ASP A 550 6.30 25.19 12.60
C ASP A 550 6.23 25.03 11.07
N THR A 551 6.27 23.80 10.56
CA THR A 551 6.09 23.51 9.12
C THR A 551 4.65 23.77 8.64
N PHE A 552 3.66 23.72 9.52
CA PHE A 552 2.24 23.87 9.16
C PHE A 552 1.70 25.31 9.16
N LYS A 553 2.48 26.31 9.61
CA LYS A 553 2.00 27.70 9.78
C LYS A 553 1.74 28.47 8.47
N SER A 554 1.96 27.89 7.30
CA SER A 554 1.81 28.56 5.99
C SER A 554 0.65 28.08 5.11
N ILE A 555 -0.15 27.09 5.55
CA ILE A 555 -1.17 26.46 4.69
C ILE A 555 -2.60 26.93 5.05
N LYS A 556 -3.36 27.29 4.01
CA LYS A 556 -4.72 27.86 4.05
C LYS A 556 -5.79 26.90 4.65
N PRO A 557 -6.98 27.40 5.05
CA PRO A 557 -7.81 26.80 6.12
C PRO A 557 -8.60 25.51 5.77
N CYS A 558 -8.16 24.70 4.80
CA CYS A 558 -8.78 23.40 4.51
C CYS A 558 -8.52 22.33 5.59
N TYR A 559 -7.58 22.57 6.52
CA TYR A 559 -7.11 21.56 7.47
C TYR A 559 -7.97 21.33 8.72
N LYS A 560 -9.00 22.16 9.00
CA LYS A 560 -9.80 22.00 10.23
C LYS A 560 -10.54 20.65 10.31
N TYR A 561 -10.88 20.04 9.17
CA TYR A 561 -11.58 18.75 9.13
C TYR A 561 -10.69 17.52 9.31
N PHE A 562 -9.35 17.64 9.29
CA PHE A 562 -8.44 16.47 9.39
C PHE A 562 -8.03 16.11 10.82
N LEU A 563 -8.44 16.89 11.82
CA LEU A 563 -8.08 16.70 13.23
C LEU A 563 -9.31 16.55 14.16
N ASP A 564 -10.53 16.65 13.61
CA ASP A 564 -11.81 16.49 14.33
C ASP A 564 -12.43 15.08 14.09
N GLU A 565 -11.74 14.16 13.40
CA GLU A 565 -12.00 12.70 13.28
C GLU A 565 -10.80 11.88 13.79
#